data_AF-A0A8B8J1Q7-F1
#
_entry.id   AF-A0A8B8J1Q7-F1
#
_cell.length_a   1.000
_cell.length_b   1.000
_cell.length_c   1.000
_cell.angle_alpha   90.00
_cell.angle_beta   90.00
_cell.angle_gamma   90.00
#
_symmetry.space_group_name_H-M   'P 1'
#
loop_
_entity.id
_entity.type
_entity.pdbx_description
1 polymer ?
#
loop_
_entity_poly.entity_id
_entity_poly.type
_entity_poly.pdbx_seq_one_letter_code
_entity_poly.pdbx_strand_id
1 'polypeptide(L)'
;MGASSWPSAEEGGIVTAMTVNMGIILGFIPTDDGQVFLWSKQFLGDVTFSINEEQIPKETYEEPGWGRYARGALYALQTRGHHLNKGIIGYICGSEEHSSGLSSSAAVGIAYLLALENANDKTMSPEDNVELDRVIENEYLNLRNGILDQSAILLSKYGYLTCVDCKMKEHKFVKFAENKQSQGHTAYKILLAFSGLKNCLTNNSGYNSRVSECQKAARALLEVSDDGKSNPLLCDVDPSLYEARKSKLSLELANRARHYFSENERVIKGIQAWASGNLEDFGKLISESGRSSIYNYECGCEPMVQLYEILLKAPGVLGARFSGAGFRGCCLALVDARCADKAAAYVKKKYRMVQPKLANEIPEDRFVLICEPGGSAHIRENIQGQD
;
A
#
# COMPACT_ATOMS: atom_id res chain seq x y z
N MET A 1 2.13 3.89 5.81
CA MET A 1 3.33 3.58 6.60
C MET A 1 2.94 2.81 7.86
N GLY A 2 3.62 1.72 8.18
CA GLY A 2 3.48 1.04 9.46
C GLY A 2 4.63 0.06 9.71
N ALA A 3 4.65 -0.53 10.90
CA ALA A 3 5.61 -1.56 11.29
C ALA A 3 5.37 -2.91 10.58
N SER A 4 4.24 -3.05 9.88
CA SER A 4 3.83 -4.27 9.16
C SER A 4 4.17 -4.24 7.67
N SER A 5 4.53 -5.39 7.14
CA SER A 5 4.68 -5.68 5.72
C SER A 5 3.41 -6.27 5.13
N TRP A 6 3.27 -6.05 3.82
CA TRP A 6 2.26 -6.63 2.94
C TRP A 6 1.85 -8.04 3.30
N PRO A 7 2.77 -9.02 3.42
CA PRO A 7 2.44 -10.44 3.58
C PRO A 7 1.54 -10.77 4.77
N SER A 8 1.54 -9.93 5.80
CA SER A 8 0.65 -10.11 6.93
C SER A 8 -0.81 -9.83 6.56
N ALA A 9 -1.08 -8.87 5.69
CA ALA A 9 -2.44 -8.52 5.29
C ALA A 9 -3.10 -9.62 4.45
N GLU A 10 -2.40 -10.20 3.48
CA GLU A 10 -2.95 -11.30 2.66
C GLU A 10 -3.23 -12.55 3.50
N GLU A 11 -2.46 -12.74 4.56
CA GLU A 11 -2.55 -13.90 5.44
C GLU A 11 -3.43 -13.66 6.67
N GLY A 12 -4.22 -12.58 6.71
CA GLY A 12 -5.17 -12.29 7.79
C GLY A 12 -4.52 -11.85 9.12
N GLY A 13 -3.29 -11.37 9.07
CA GLY A 13 -2.56 -10.82 10.22
C GLY A 13 -2.99 -9.41 10.60
N ILE A 14 -2.32 -8.89 11.64
CA ILE A 14 -2.52 -7.50 12.09
C ILE A 14 -1.51 -6.62 11.36
N VAL A 15 -2.00 -5.52 10.80
CA VAL A 15 -1.17 -4.54 10.10
C VAL A 15 -1.32 -3.15 10.69
N THR A 16 -0.32 -2.31 10.49
CA THR A 16 -0.34 -0.90 10.85
C THR A 16 -0.16 -0.03 9.62
N ALA A 17 -0.86 1.09 9.58
CA ALA A 17 -0.89 2.01 8.48
C ALA A 17 -1.00 3.46 8.95
N MET A 18 -0.60 4.35 8.06
CA MET A 18 -0.62 5.80 8.21
C MET A 18 -0.47 6.37 6.80
N THR A 19 -1.36 7.28 6.42
CA THR A 19 -1.24 8.00 5.15
C THR A 19 -0.16 9.07 5.25
N VAL A 20 0.32 9.51 4.10
CA VAL A 20 1.21 10.66 3.97
C VAL A 20 0.47 11.81 3.32
N ASN A 21 1.01 13.02 3.42
CA ASN A 21 0.50 14.24 2.76
C ASN A 21 0.73 14.25 1.23
N MET A 22 0.71 13.08 0.60
CA MET A 22 0.82 12.86 -0.84
C MET A 22 -0.36 12.00 -1.27
N GLY A 23 -0.94 12.29 -2.43
CA GLY A 23 -2.11 11.56 -2.89
C GLY A 23 -2.45 11.81 -4.35
N ILE A 24 -3.65 11.36 -4.71
CA ILE A 24 -4.24 11.51 -6.02
C ILE A 24 -5.46 12.42 -5.89
N ILE A 25 -5.61 13.33 -6.84
CA ILE A 25 -6.74 14.23 -6.94
C ILE A 25 -7.50 13.87 -8.21
N LEU A 26 -8.80 13.62 -8.06
CA LEU A 26 -9.73 13.49 -9.16
C LEU A 26 -10.72 14.65 -9.07
N GLY A 27 -10.63 15.60 -10.00
CA GLY A 27 -11.69 16.57 -10.21
C GLY A 27 -12.74 15.95 -11.13
N PHE A 28 -14.02 16.00 -10.78
CA PHE A 28 -15.09 15.41 -11.59
C PHE A 28 -16.39 16.22 -11.54
N ILE A 29 -17.23 16.02 -12.55
CA ILE A 29 -18.63 16.44 -12.59
C ILE A 29 -19.50 15.27 -13.06
N PRO A 30 -20.73 15.11 -12.54
CA PRO A 30 -21.65 14.07 -13.00
C PRO A 30 -22.15 14.34 -14.42
N THR A 31 -22.51 13.28 -15.14
CA THR A 31 -23.18 13.34 -16.45
C THR A 31 -24.53 12.62 -16.42
N ASP A 32 -25.54 13.19 -17.06
CA ASP A 32 -26.89 12.61 -17.09
C ASP A 32 -27.08 11.54 -18.18
N ASP A 33 -26.17 11.44 -19.14
CA ASP A 33 -26.20 10.47 -20.24
C ASP A 33 -25.52 9.12 -19.89
N GLY A 34 -25.05 8.99 -18.65
CA GLY A 34 -24.36 7.79 -18.17
C GLY A 34 -22.97 7.59 -18.78
N GLN A 35 -22.39 8.60 -19.43
CA GLN A 35 -21.05 8.50 -20.03
C GLN A 35 -19.96 8.87 -19.02
N VAL A 36 -18.90 8.07 -19.01
CA VAL A 36 -17.68 8.32 -18.27
C VAL A 36 -16.60 8.79 -19.24
N PHE A 37 -16.09 10.00 -19.04
CA PHE A 37 -14.99 10.59 -19.81
C PHE A 37 -13.87 11.00 -18.87
N LEU A 38 -12.66 10.46 -19.05
CA LEU A 38 -11.55 10.70 -18.14
C LEU A 38 -10.29 11.11 -18.88
N TRP A 39 -9.58 12.08 -18.31
CA TRP A 39 -8.22 12.45 -18.70
C TRP A 39 -7.26 12.31 -17.52
N SER A 40 -5.99 12.04 -17.83
CA SER A 40 -4.92 12.01 -16.85
C SER A 40 -3.85 13.05 -17.16
N LYS A 41 -3.32 13.71 -16.12
CA LYS A 41 -2.11 14.54 -16.27
C LYS A 41 -0.89 13.69 -16.66
N GLN A 42 -0.80 12.48 -16.11
CA GLN A 42 0.39 11.62 -16.22
C GLN A 42 0.37 10.71 -17.44
N PHE A 43 -0.80 10.30 -17.90
CA PHE A 43 -0.93 9.31 -18.97
C PHE A 43 -1.62 9.91 -20.19
N LEU A 44 -1.06 9.62 -21.36
CA LEU A 44 -1.66 10.00 -22.64
C LEU A 44 -2.91 9.14 -22.93
N GLY A 45 -3.79 9.69 -23.78
CA GLY A 45 -5.07 9.07 -24.14
C GLY A 45 -6.19 9.45 -23.19
N ASP A 46 -7.41 9.49 -23.72
CA ASP A 46 -8.64 9.58 -22.94
C ASP A 46 -9.22 8.19 -22.69
N VAL A 47 -10.02 8.08 -21.62
CA VAL A 47 -10.78 6.88 -21.29
C VAL A 47 -12.25 7.23 -21.39
N THR A 48 -12.96 6.55 -22.28
CA THR A 48 -14.39 6.73 -22.52
C THR A 48 -15.13 5.40 -22.39
N PHE A 49 -16.22 5.37 -21.64
CA PHE A 49 -17.15 4.24 -21.55
C PHE A 49 -18.51 4.63 -20.97
N SER A 50 -19.54 3.83 -21.22
CA SER A 50 -20.85 3.98 -20.55
C SER A 50 -20.92 3.17 -19.27
N ILE A 51 -21.62 3.70 -18.26
CA ILE A 51 -21.97 2.96 -17.04
C ILE A 51 -22.88 1.74 -17.29
N ASN A 52 -23.49 1.66 -18.47
CA ASN A 52 -24.33 0.53 -18.87
C ASN A 52 -23.53 -0.58 -19.59
N GLU A 53 -22.24 -0.33 -19.88
CA GLU A 53 -21.38 -1.36 -20.44
C GLU A 53 -21.09 -2.44 -19.39
N GLU A 54 -21.30 -3.70 -19.77
CA GLU A 54 -20.83 -4.84 -18.99
C GLU A 54 -19.30 -4.86 -18.97
N GLN A 55 -18.71 -4.73 -17.78
CA GLN A 55 -17.27 -4.79 -17.61
C GLN A 55 -16.84 -6.24 -17.42
N ILE A 56 -16.08 -6.77 -18.37
CA ILE A 56 -15.55 -8.14 -18.31
C ILE A 56 -14.09 -8.07 -17.86
N PRO A 57 -13.68 -8.79 -16.81
CA PRO A 57 -12.27 -8.94 -16.47
C PRO A 57 -11.48 -9.50 -17.67
N LYS A 58 -10.44 -8.78 -18.10
CA LYS A 58 -9.58 -9.21 -19.22
C LYS A 58 -8.18 -9.51 -18.73
N GLU A 59 -7.54 -10.54 -19.31
CA GLU A 59 -6.14 -10.86 -19.04
C GLU A 59 -5.20 -9.77 -19.61
N THR A 60 -5.61 -9.12 -20.69
CA THR A 60 -4.89 -8.02 -21.33
C THR A 60 -5.84 -6.85 -21.62
N TYR A 61 -5.42 -5.65 -21.25
CA TYR A 61 -6.14 -4.41 -21.54
C TYR A 61 -5.40 -3.69 -22.67
N GLU A 62 -6.11 -3.33 -23.74
CA GLU A 62 -5.60 -2.41 -24.75
C GLU A 62 -5.44 -0.99 -24.17
N GLU A 63 -4.49 -0.23 -24.71
CA GLU A 63 -4.18 1.12 -24.24
C GLU A 63 -5.37 2.09 -24.42
N PRO A 64 -5.58 3.05 -23.50
CA PRO A 64 -4.69 3.35 -22.38
C PRO A 64 -4.95 2.46 -21.16
N GLY A 65 -3.91 1.73 -20.74
CA GLY A 65 -3.99 0.70 -19.70
C GLY A 65 -4.35 1.20 -18.30
N TRP A 66 -4.41 2.53 -18.08
CA TRP A 66 -4.82 3.13 -16.82
C TRP A 66 -6.35 3.19 -16.63
N GLY A 67 -7.13 3.18 -17.73
CA GLY A 67 -8.60 3.19 -17.67
C GLY A 67 -9.22 1.97 -17.01
N ARG A 68 -8.45 0.88 -16.89
CA ARG A 68 -8.87 -0.35 -16.21
C ARG A 68 -9.29 -0.14 -14.75
N TYR A 69 -8.74 0.85 -14.04
CA TYR A 69 -9.13 1.11 -12.66
C TYR A 69 -10.54 1.75 -12.58
N ALA A 70 -10.86 2.65 -13.51
CA ALA A 70 -12.20 3.24 -13.59
C ALA A 70 -13.25 2.19 -14.00
N ARG A 71 -12.90 1.34 -14.98
CA ARG A 71 -13.75 0.21 -15.39
C ARG A 71 -13.91 -0.83 -14.29
N GLY A 72 -12.85 -1.09 -13.53
CA GLY A 72 -12.88 -1.96 -12.37
C GLY A 72 -13.76 -1.40 -11.25
N ALA A 73 -13.72 -0.09 -11.00
CA ALA A 73 -14.63 0.56 -10.03
C ALA A 73 -16.10 0.41 -10.44
N LEU A 74 -16.41 0.59 -11.73
CA LEU A 74 -17.74 0.30 -12.27
C LEU A 74 -18.12 -1.18 -12.07
N TYR A 75 -17.23 -2.11 -12.40
CA TYR A 75 -17.42 -3.54 -12.21
C TYR A 75 -17.75 -3.89 -10.74
N ALA A 76 -16.97 -3.38 -9.80
CA ALA A 76 -17.14 -3.64 -8.37
C ALA A 76 -18.50 -3.12 -7.87
N LEU A 77 -18.89 -1.91 -8.27
CA LEU A 77 -20.20 -1.35 -7.90
C LEU A 77 -21.35 -2.20 -8.48
N GLN A 78 -21.29 -2.54 -9.77
CA GLN A 78 -22.35 -3.31 -10.44
C GLN A 78 -22.50 -4.72 -9.87
N THR A 79 -21.39 -5.45 -9.68
CA THR A 79 -21.44 -6.84 -9.19
C THR A 79 -21.88 -6.93 -7.74
N ARG A 80 -21.75 -5.85 -6.97
CA ARG A 80 -22.30 -5.72 -5.61
C ARG A 80 -23.72 -5.13 -5.57
N GLY A 81 -24.38 -5.01 -6.72
CA GLY A 81 -25.79 -4.63 -6.82
C GLY A 81 -26.05 -3.13 -6.80
N HIS A 82 -25.01 -2.30 -6.96
CA HIS A 82 -25.17 -0.85 -7.05
C HIS A 82 -25.45 -0.43 -8.49
N HIS A 83 -26.72 -0.12 -8.77
CA HIS A 83 -27.12 0.48 -10.03
C HIS A 83 -26.77 1.97 -10.08
N LEU A 84 -26.07 2.36 -11.14
CA LEU A 84 -25.68 3.73 -11.45
C LEU A 84 -26.56 4.27 -12.59
N ASN A 85 -26.92 5.55 -12.51
CA ASN A 85 -27.70 6.27 -13.53
C ASN A 85 -26.91 7.41 -14.19
N LYS A 86 -25.86 7.89 -13.52
CA LYS A 86 -25.03 9.02 -13.95
C LYS A 86 -23.59 8.56 -14.14
N GLY A 87 -22.96 9.07 -15.20
CA GLY A 87 -21.53 8.92 -15.43
C GLY A 87 -20.77 10.08 -14.80
N ILE A 88 -19.51 10.23 -15.19
CA ILE A 88 -18.65 11.34 -14.74
C ILE A 88 -17.76 11.85 -15.86
N ILE A 89 -17.56 13.16 -15.93
CA ILE A 89 -16.43 13.75 -16.63
C ILE A 89 -15.37 14.06 -15.58
N GLY A 90 -14.16 13.50 -15.73
CA GLY A 90 -13.11 13.58 -14.71
C GLY A 90 -11.72 13.89 -15.25
N TYR A 91 -10.93 14.57 -14.43
CA TYR A 91 -9.52 14.81 -14.65
C TYR A 91 -8.73 14.33 -13.43
N ILE A 92 -7.88 13.31 -13.63
CA ILE A 92 -7.08 12.71 -12.56
C ILE A 92 -5.63 13.22 -12.60
N CYS A 93 -5.13 13.61 -11.44
CA CYS A 93 -3.75 14.03 -11.24
C CYS A 93 -3.19 13.39 -9.97
N GLY A 94 -2.16 12.55 -10.14
CA GLY A 94 -1.36 12.03 -9.02
C GLY A 94 -0.03 12.76 -8.86
N SER A 95 0.78 12.29 -7.91
CA SER A 95 2.24 12.52 -7.96
C SER A 95 2.79 11.93 -9.26
N GLU A 96 3.63 12.67 -9.99
CA GLU A 96 4.08 12.36 -11.36
C GLU A 96 4.92 11.06 -11.52
N GLU A 97 5.05 10.25 -10.48
CA GLU A 97 5.73 8.96 -10.56
C GLU A 97 4.78 7.85 -10.95
N HIS A 98 4.99 7.32 -12.16
CA HIS A 98 4.40 6.06 -12.58
C HIS A 98 4.83 4.96 -11.59
N SER A 99 3.88 4.37 -10.88
CA SER A 99 4.09 3.15 -10.08
C SER A 99 5.09 3.29 -8.90
N SER A 100 4.92 4.34 -8.09
CA SER A 100 5.73 4.67 -6.90
C SER A 100 5.78 3.58 -5.80
N GLY A 101 4.88 2.59 -5.82
CA GLY A 101 4.74 1.62 -4.72
C GLY A 101 4.16 2.23 -3.43
N LEU A 102 3.48 3.38 -3.56
CA LEU A 102 2.75 4.09 -2.50
C LEU A 102 1.24 3.87 -2.65
N SER A 103 0.81 2.62 -2.83
CA SER A 103 -0.64 2.33 -2.91
C SER A 103 -1.33 2.99 -4.10
N SER A 104 -0.59 3.31 -5.18
CA SER A 104 -1.10 4.14 -6.27
C SER A 104 -2.24 3.47 -7.05
N SER A 105 -2.39 2.14 -7.01
CA SER A 105 -3.51 1.43 -7.63
C SER A 105 -4.79 1.60 -6.81
N ALA A 106 -4.76 1.26 -5.53
CA ALA A 106 -5.88 1.43 -4.61
C ALA A 106 -6.32 2.89 -4.50
N ALA A 107 -5.37 3.85 -4.48
CA ALA A 107 -5.72 5.27 -4.44
C ALA A 107 -6.50 5.73 -5.69
N VAL A 108 -6.17 5.19 -6.87
CA VAL A 108 -6.90 5.47 -8.10
C VAL A 108 -8.28 4.78 -8.09
N GLY A 109 -8.34 3.51 -7.71
CA GLY A 109 -9.60 2.76 -7.63
C GLY A 109 -10.59 3.42 -6.67
N ILE A 110 -10.14 3.75 -5.46
CA ILE A 110 -10.91 4.48 -4.45
C ILE A 110 -11.35 5.86 -4.95
N ALA A 111 -10.50 6.60 -5.66
CA ALA A 111 -10.90 7.90 -6.21
C ALA A 111 -12.09 7.76 -7.18
N TYR A 112 -12.08 6.73 -8.04
CA TYR A 112 -13.19 6.46 -8.95
C TYR A 112 -14.45 5.94 -8.24
N LEU A 113 -14.30 5.07 -7.25
CA LEU A 113 -15.42 4.61 -6.41
C LEU A 113 -16.13 5.80 -5.78
N LEU A 114 -15.40 6.65 -5.07
CA LEU A 114 -15.94 7.84 -4.41
C LEU A 114 -16.61 8.81 -5.41
N ALA A 115 -16.01 9.01 -6.58
CA ALA A 115 -16.59 9.88 -7.61
C ALA A 115 -17.89 9.32 -8.20
N LEU A 116 -17.92 8.02 -8.52
CA LEU A 116 -19.11 7.35 -9.06
C LEU A 116 -20.23 7.27 -8.02
N GLU A 117 -19.90 6.99 -6.75
CA GLU A 117 -20.83 7.00 -5.64
C GLU A 117 -21.48 8.38 -5.46
N ASN A 118 -20.66 9.44 -5.41
CA ASN A 118 -21.13 10.80 -5.24
C ASN A 118 -21.98 11.28 -6.42
N ALA A 119 -21.55 10.99 -7.65
CA ALA A 119 -22.31 11.33 -8.85
C ALA A 119 -23.70 10.65 -8.89
N ASN A 120 -23.87 9.54 -8.17
CA ASN A 120 -25.09 8.72 -8.17
C ASN A 120 -25.85 8.75 -6.83
N ASP A 121 -25.53 9.69 -5.94
CA ASP A 121 -26.16 9.84 -4.62
C ASP A 121 -26.13 8.52 -3.80
N LYS A 122 -25.04 7.75 -3.94
CA LYS A 122 -24.79 6.53 -3.16
C LYS A 122 -23.92 6.85 -1.96
N THR A 123 -24.23 6.24 -0.83
CA THR A 123 -23.44 6.36 0.40
C THR A 123 -22.94 4.98 0.80
N MET A 124 -21.65 4.74 0.60
CA MET A 124 -20.96 3.54 1.08
C MET A 124 -20.18 3.87 2.34
N SER A 125 -20.07 2.91 3.26
CA SER A 125 -19.13 3.08 4.38
C SER A 125 -17.69 2.99 3.88
N PRO A 126 -16.71 3.58 4.60
CA PRO A 126 -15.30 3.36 4.29
C PRO A 126 -14.93 1.87 4.22
N GLU A 127 -15.53 1.02 5.07
CA GLU A 127 -15.34 -0.42 5.09
C GLU A 127 -15.90 -1.11 3.84
N ASP A 128 -17.07 -0.69 3.36
CA ASP A 128 -17.63 -1.17 2.09
C ASP A 128 -16.70 -0.82 0.92
N ASN A 129 -16.14 0.40 0.93
CA ASN A 129 -15.22 0.86 -0.11
C ASN A 129 -13.87 0.14 -0.07
N VAL A 130 -13.42 -0.32 1.11
CA VAL A 130 -12.27 -1.23 1.22
C VAL A 130 -12.54 -2.53 0.49
N GLU A 131 -13.74 -3.10 0.63
CA GLU A 131 -14.10 -4.34 -0.04
C GLU A 131 -14.36 -4.15 -1.54
N LEU A 132 -14.97 -3.04 -1.94
CA LEU A 132 -15.17 -2.71 -3.35
C LEU A 132 -13.83 -2.56 -4.07
N ASP A 133 -12.86 -1.85 -3.51
CA ASP A 133 -11.54 -1.74 -4.13
C ASP A 133 -10.78 -3.09 -4.12
N ARG A 134 -10.98 -3.94 -3.10
CA ARG A 134 -10.48 -5.32 -3.14
C ARG A 134 -11.08 -6.11 -4.31
N VAL A 135 -12.35 -5.91 -4.67
CA VAL A 135 -12.97 -6.52 -5.87
C VAL A 135 -12.30 -6.01 -7.15
N ILE A 136 -12.00 -4.70 -7.22
CA ILE A 136 -11.25 -4.13 -8.35
C ILE A 136 -9.93 -4.89 -8.52
N GLU A 137 -9.14 -5.01 -7.46
CA GLU A 137 -7.80 -5.59 -7.58
C GLU A 137 -7.82 -7.12 -7.76
N ASN A 138 -8.63 -7.84 -6.97
CA ASN A 138 -8.65 -9.31 -6.98
C ASN A 138 -9.42 -9.88 -8.18
N GLU A 139 -10.63 -9.38 -8.44
CA GLU A 139 -11.54 -9.98 -9.43
C GLU A 139 -11.36 -9.36 -10.83
N TYR A 140 -11.19 -8.04 -10.90
CA TYR A 140 -11.08 -7.35 -12.18
C TYR A 140 -9.64 -7.28 -12.72
N LEU A 141 -8.66 -7.06 -11.84
CA LEU A 141 -7.23 -6.95 -12.21
C LEU A 141 -6.42 -8.22 -11.95
N ASN A 142 -7.01 -9.25 -11.35
CA ASN A 142 -6.37 -10.53 -11.05
C ASN A 142 -5.11 -10.43 -10.16
N LEU A 143 -5.12 -9.48 -9.22
CA LEU A 143 -4.07 -9.27 -8.22
C LEU A 143 -4.54 -9.79 -6.88
N ARG A 144 -3.90 -10.83 -6.32
CA ARG A 144 -4.33 -11.45 -5.06
C ARG A 144 -3.79 -10.73 -3.84
N ASN A 145 -4.13 -9.45 -3.69
CA ASN A 145 -3.70 -8.64 -2.57
C ASN A 145 -4.73 -8.51 -1.45
N GLY A 146 -4.20 -8.17 -0.28
CA GLY A 146 -4.98 -7.96 0.94
C GLY A 146 -5.56 -6.54 1.00
N ILE A 147 -6.16 -6.21 2.15
CA ILE A 147 -6.92 -4.96 2.34
C ILE A 147 -6.06 -3.77 2.84
N LEU A 148 -4.74 -3.94 2.98
CA LEU A 148 -3.89 -2.96 3.68
C LEU A 148 -3.91 -1.59 3.01
N ASP A 149 -3.75 -1.53 1.68
CA ASP A 149 -3.67 -0.27 0.95
C ASP A 149 -4.99 0.50 1.03
N GLN A 150 -6.08 -0.20 0.75
CA GLN A 150 -7.43 0.37 0.80
C GLN A 150 -7.77 0.87 2.20
N SER A 151 -7.49 0.04 3.21
CA SER A 151 -7.75 0.37 4.61
C SER A 151 -6.91 1.56 5.04
N ALA A 152 -5.65 1.63 4.62
CA ALA A 152 -4.80 2.78 4.88
C ALA A 152 -5.42 4.06 4.30
N ILE A 153 -5.86 4.03 3.04
CA ILE A 153 -6.38 5.20 2.33
C ILE A 153 -7.71 5.68 2.94
N LEU A 154 -8.63 4.76 3.24
CA LEU A 154 -10.00 5.08 3.68
C LEU A 154 -10.13 5.25 5.21
N LEU A 155 -9.39 4.47 5.99
CA LEU A 155 -9.57 4.36 7.44
C LEU A 155 -8.48 5.09 8.25
N SER A 156 -7.48 5.71 7.60
CA SER A 156 -6.44 6.45 8.34
C SER A 156 -6.93 7.76 8.93
N LYS A 157 -6.31 8.17 10.04
CA LYS A 157 -6.58 9.46 10.67
C LYS A 157 -5.28 10.20 10.93
N TYR A 158 -5.26 11.50 10.57
CA TYR A 158 -4.11 12.36 10.80
C TYR A 158 -3.67 12.33 12.27
N GLY A 159 -2.38 12.11 12.50
CA GLY A 159 -1.78 12.03 13.84
C GLY A 159 -1.97 10.70 14.58
N TYR A 160 -2.56 9.69 13.94
CA TYR A 160 -2.73 8.35 14.51
C TYR A 160 -2.03 7.30 13.66
N LEU A 161 -1.60 6.22 14.31
CA LEU A 161 -1.28 4.96 13.65
C LEU A 161 -2.55 4.13 13.61
N THR A 162 -3.01 3.77 12.42
CA THR A 162 -4.17 2.88 12.25
C THR A 162 -3.70 1.44 12.32
N CYS A 163 -4.29 0.66 13.20
CA CYS A 163 -4.10 -0.78 13.31
C CYS A 163 -5.30 -1.47 12.67
N VAL A 164 -5.07 -2.41 11.76
CA VAL A 164 -6.12 -3.16 11.05
C VAL A 164 -5.92 -4.65 11.31
N ASP A 165 -6.93 -5.30 11.84
CA ASP A 165 -7.01 -6.76 11.91
C ASP A 165 -7.63 -7.25 10.60
N CYS A 166 -6.81 -7.84 9.72
CA CYS A 166 -7.26 -8.22 8.39
C CYS A 166 -8.19 -9.43 8.39
N LYS A 167 -8.17 -10.25 9.46
CA LYS A 167 -9.06 -11.40 9.61
C LYS A 167 -10.44 -10.97 10.09
N MET A 168 -10.49 -10.12 11.11
CA MET A 168 -11.74 -9.64 11.70
C MET A 168 -12.32 -8.44 10.96
N LYS A 169 -11.54 -7.80 10.08
CA LYS A 169 -11.88 -6.57 9.36
C LYS A 169 -12.20 -5.40 10.30
N GLU A 170 -11.53 -5.37 11.45
CA GLU A 170 -11.66 -4.31 12.45
C GLU A 170 -10.46 -3.37 12.40
N HIS A 171 -10.68 -2.09 12.72
CA HIS A 171 -9.60 -1.12 12.82
C HIS A 171 -9.62 -0.35 14.15
N LYS A 172 -8.43 0.07 14.61
CA LYS A 172 -8.23 0.83 15.85
C LYS A 172 -7.20 1.94 15.64
N PHE A 173 -7.41 3.06 16.31
CA PHE A 173 -6.48 4.19 16.27
C PHE A 173 -5.55 4.19 17.47
N VAL A 174 -4.26 4.29 17.22
CA VAL A 174 -3.22 4.40 18.25
C VAL A 174 -2.62 5.80 18.17
N LYS A 175 -2.88 6.62 19.18
CA LYS A 175 -2.35 7.97 19.25
C LYS A 175 -0.85 7.92 19.57
N PHE A 176 -0.07 8.73 18.88
CA PHE A 176 1.33 8.94 19.23
C PHE A 176 1.43 9.71 20.55
N ALA A 177 2.24 9.23 21.50
CA ALA A 177 2.53 10.00 22.71
C ALA A 177 3.58 11.07 22.39
N GLU A 178 3.12 12.29 22.11
CA GLU A 178 4.00 13.43 21.88
C GLU A 178 4.65 13.90 23.19
N ASN A 179 5.95 14.20 23.14
CA ASN A 179 6.58 15.00 24.17
C ASN A 179 6.07 16.45 24.08
N LYS A 180 5.57 16.97 25.21
CA LYS A 180 4.88 18.28 25.38
C LYS A 180 5.67 19.52 24.91
N GLN A 181 6.90 19.37 24.42
CA GLN A 181 7.78 20.46 23.99
C GLN A 181 7.68 20.79 22.49
N SER A 182 6.92 20.01 21.72
CA SER A 182 6.84 20.15 20.25
C SER A 182 5.72 21.14 19.89
N GLN A 183 6.08 22.38 19.53
CA GLN A 183 5.12 23.39 19.08
C GLN A 183 4.60 23.07 17.66
N GLY A 184 3.59 22.21 17.57
CA GLY A 184 2.82 21.96 16.33
C GLY A 184 3.56 21.24 15.20
N HIS A 185 4.78 20.77 15.43
CA HIS A 185 5.57 20.01 14.46
C HIS A 185 5.84 18.61 15.00
N THR A 186 5.65 17.58 14.16
CA THR A 186 5.97 16.19 14.51
C THR A 186 7.47 16.04 14.74
N ALA A 187 7.85 15.29 15.78
CA ALA A 187 9.27 15.00 16.10
C ALA A 187 9.98 14.16 15.01
N TYR A 188 9.21 13.59 14.08
CA TYR A 188 9.69 12.78 12.97
C TYR A 188 9.14 13.29 11.64
N LYS A 189 9.82 12.91 10.55
CA LYS A 189 9.33 12.96 9.17
C LYS A 189 9.38 11.57 8.55
N ILE A 190 8.74 11.44 7.39
CA ILE A 190 8.75 10.21 6.60
C ILE A 190 9.53 10.49 5.32
N LEU A 191 10.61 9.77 5.08
CA LEU A 191 11.31 9.83 3.80
C LEU A 191 10.73 8.76 2.87
N LEU A 192 10.41 9.15 1.64
CA LEU A 192 10.10 8.23 0.56
C LEU A 192 11.21 8.35 -0.48
N ALA A 193 12.05 7.31 -0.60
CA ALA A 193 13.17 7.29 -1.50
C ALA A 193 12.90 6.33 -2.66
N PHE A 194 12.99 6.82 -3.90
CA PHE A 194 12.63 6.08 -5.09
C PHE A 194 13.84 5.37 -5.72
N SER A 195 13.62 4.15 -6.19
CA SER A 195 14.67 3.34 -6.80
C SER A 195 14.90 3.64 -8.29
N GLY A 196 13.94 4.28 -8.97
CA GLY A 196 13.95 4.49 -10.43
C GLY A 196 13.47 3.30 -11.26
N LEU A 197 13.06 2.20 -10.61
CA LEU A 197 12.52 1.03 -11.29
C LEU A 197 11.09 1.27 -11.80
N LYS A 198 10.87 1.09 -13.11
CA LYS A 198 9.59 1.38 -13.78
C LYS A 198 8.71 0.15 -14.08
N ASN A 199 9.24 -1.07 -14.04
CA ASN A 199 8.52 -2.26 -14.49
C ASN A 199 7.52 -2.82 -13.45
N CYS A 200 6.22 -2.72 -13.74
CA CYS A 200 5.26 -3.85 -13.82
C CYS A 200 5.40 -5.10 -12.89
N LEU A 201 4.70 -5.24 -11.74
CA LEU A 201 4.46 -6.51 -11.00
C LEU A 201 3.66 -7.49 -11.85
N THR A 202 2.85 -6.99 -12.79
CA THR A 202 1.99 -7.81 -13.66
C THR A 202 2.78 -8.78 -14.53
N ASN A 203 4.07 -8.50 -14.77
CA ASN A 203 4.91 -9.31 -15.65
C ASN A 203 5.86 -10.24 -14.87
N ASN A 204 5.81 -10.24 -13.53
CA ASN A 204 6.69 -11.06 -12.69
C ASN A 204 5.85 -11.86 -11.69
N SER A 205 5.88 -13.19 -11.83
CA SER A 205 5.12 -14.17 -11.02
C SER A 205 5.40 -14.15 -9.52
N GLY A 206 6.37 -13.36 -9.07
CA GLY A 206 6.86 -13.34 -7.69
C GLY A 206 5.83 -12.95 -6.63
N TYR A 207 4.86 -12.08 -6.93
CA TYR A 207 3.87 -11.68 -5.91
C TYR A 207 2.89 -12.83 -5.61
N ASN A 208 2.19 -13.31 -6.64
CA ASN A 208 1.24 -14.40 -6.50
C ASN A 208 1.92 -15.71 -6.05
N SER A 209 3.20 -15.93 -6.38
CA SER A 209 3.93 -17.10 -5.88
C SER A 209 4.09 -17.06 -4.36
N ARG A 210 4.39 -15.89 -3.78
CA ARG A 210 4.57 -15.74 -2.33
C ARG A 210 3.29 -16.01 -1.54
N VAL A 211 2.15 -15.50 -2.00
CA VAL A 211 0.84 -15.84 -1.44
C VAL A 211 0.60 -17.36 -1.51
N SER A 212 0.94 -18.00 -2.63
CA SER A 212 0.82 -19.46 -2.75
C SER A 212 1.76 -20.21 -1.81
N GLU A 213 2.97 -19.73 -1.60
CA GLU A 213 3.95 -20.30 -0.67
C GLU A 213 3.46 -20.22 0.78
N CYS A 214 2.88 -19.09 1.20
CA CYS A 214 2.28 -18.96 2.53
C CYS A 214 1.10 -19.94 2.74
N GLN A 215 0.20 -20.06 1.76
CA GLN A 215 -0.90 -21.03 1.80
C GLN A 215 -0.41 -22.49 1.90
N LYS A 216 0.68 -22.83 1.19
CA LYS A 216 1.33 -24.14 1.31
C LYS A 216 1.92 -24.36 2.71
N ALA A 217 2.53 -23.32 3.28
CA ALA A 217 3.06 -23.38 4.65
C ALA A 217 1.92 -23.58 5.68
N ALA A 218 0.82 -22.85 5.54
CA ALA A 218 -0.37 -23.00 6.40
C ALA A 218 -0.94 -24.43 6.32
N ARG A 219 -1.14 -24.95 5.10
CA ARG A 219 -1.59 -26.35 4.89
C ARG A 219 -0.67 -27.37 5.54
N ALA A 220 0.64 -27.24 5.36
CA ALA A 220 1.62 -28.14 5.94
C ALA A 220 1.63 -28.09 7.48
N LEU A 221 1.42 -26.91 8.08
CA LEU A 221 1.33 -26.75 9.54
C LEU A 221 0.04 -27.33 10.11
N LEU A 222 -1.09 -27.17 9.40
CA LEU A 222 -2.41 -27.68 9.80
C LEU A 222 -2.62 -29.16 9.45
N GLU A 223 -1.74 -29.75 8.64
CA GLU A 223 -1.87 -31.14 8.12
C GLU A 223 -3.17 -31.32 7.31
N VAL A 224 -3.59 -30.28 6.58
CA VAL A 224 -4.78 -30.29 5.71
C VAL A 224 -4.40 -30.77 4.31
N SER A 225 -5.16 -31.74 3.78
CA SER A 225 -5.00 -32.24 2.41
C SER A 225 -5.35 -31.17 1.38
N ASP A 226 -4.63 -31.16 0.25
CA ASP A 226 -4.98 -30.30 -0.89
C ASP A 226 -6.21 -30.87 -1.61
N ASP A 227 -7.38 -30.39 -1.22
CA ASP A 227 -8.67 -30.79 -1.81
C ASP A 227 -9.18 -29.77 -2.84
N GLY A 228 -8.40 -28.72 -3.13
CA GLY A 228 -8.76 -27.61 -4.01
C GLY A 228 -9.90 -26.72 -3.49
N LYS A 229 -10.42 -26.95 -2.28
CA LYS A 229 -11.55 -26.22 -1.68
C LYS A 229 -11.13 -25.44 -0.44
N SER A 230 -10.25 -26.00 0.37
CA SER A 230 -9.70 -25.33 1.53
C SER A 230 -8.46 -24.52 1.14
N ASN A 231 -8.46 -23.24 1.50
CA ASN A 231 -7.32 -22.36 1.29
C ASN A 231 -6.92 -21.72 2.62
N PRO A 232 -6.34 -22.49 3.56
CA PRO A 232 -6.01 -21.98 4.88
C PRO A 232 -4.91 -20.94 4.78
N LEU A 233 -4.99 -19.93 5.64
CA LEU A 233 -4.01 -18.86 5.76
C LEU A 233 -3.15 -19.07 7.00
N LEU A 234 -2.02 -18.37 7.07
CA LEU A 234 -1.15 -18.44 8.25
C LEU A 234 -1.83 -17.87 9.51
N CYS A 235 -2.85 -17.00 9.40
CA CYS A 235 -3.68 -16.59 10.55
C CYS A 235 -4.58 -17.68 11.13
N ASP A 236 -4.73 -18.81 10.44
CA ASP A 236 -5.50 -19.96 10.95
C ASP A 236 -4.63 -20.92 11.77
N VAL A 237 -3.31 -20.70 11.76
CA VAL A 237 -2.34 -21.48 12.53
C VAL A 237 -2.08 -20.79 13.86
N ASP A 238 -2.38 -21.48 14.95
CA ASP A 238 -2.03 -21.02 16.30
C ASP A 238 -0.49 -20.88 16.46
N PRO A 239 0.02 -19.81 17.10
CA PRO A 239 1.46 -19.64 17.29
C PRO A 239 2.16 -20.81 17.99
N SER A 240 1.50 -21.48 18.94
CA SER A 240 2.06 -22.66 19.62
C SER A 240 2.16 -23.87 18.68
N LEU A 241 1.19 -24.02 17.77
CA LEU A 241 1.20 -25.04 16.74
C LEU A 241 2.32 -24.79 15.73
N TYR A 242 2.51 -23.53 15.32
CA TYR A 242 3.64 -23.14 14.48
C TYR A 242 4.98 -23.47 15.14
N GLU A 243 5.19 -23.10 16.40
CA GLU A 243 6.42 -23.43 17.12
C GLU A 243 6.69 -24.94 17.20
N ALA A 244 5.65 -25.74 17.45
CA ALA A 244 5.75 -27.19 17.52
C ALA A 244 6.05 -27.86 16.16
N ARG A 245 5.67 -27.23 15.04
CA ARG A 245 5.69 -27.87 13.70
C ARG A 245 6.55 -27.17 12.67
N LYS A 246 7.11 -26.00 12.93
CA LYS A 246 7.91 -25.23 11.96
C LYS A 246 9.13 -25.99 11.41
N SER A 247 9.65 -26.97 12.15
CA SER A 247 10.74 -27.85 11.71
C SER A 247 10.33 -28.86 10.62
N LYS A 248 9.02 -29.08 10.41
CA LYS A 248 8.48 -29.93 9.33
C LYS A 248 8.41 -29.21 7.98
N LEU A 249 8.51 -27.88 7.96
CA LEU A 249 8.44 -27.10 6.73
C LEU A 249 9.75 -27.23 5.94
N SER A 250 9.64 -27.25 4.61
CA SER A 250 10.81 -27.01 3.76
C SER A 250 11.39 -25.62 4.02
N LEU A 251 12.66 -25.40 3.69
CA LEU A 251 13.35 -24.14 3.98
C LEU A 251 12.59 -22.91 3.47
N GLU A 252 12.09 -22.97 2.24
CA GLU A 252 11.32 -21.89 1.61
C GLU A 252 10.03 -21.57 2.40
N LEU A 253 9.23 -22.59 2.70
CA LEU A 253 7.98 -22.44 3.45
C LEU A 253 8.24 -21.99 4.89
N ALA A 254 9.31 -22.49 5.51
CA ALA A 254 9.73 -22.09 6.84
C ALA A 254 10.12 -20.61 6.87
N ASN A 255 10.78 -20.11 5.82
CA ASN A 255 11.11 -18.69 5.71
C ASN A 255 9.84 -17.83 5.57
N ARG A 256 8.84 -18.24 4.78
CA ARG A 256 7.55 -17.51 4.67
C ARG A 256 6.78 -17.49 5.98
N ALA A 257 6.63 -18.64 6.63
CA ALA A 257 5.97 -18.72 7.92
C ALA A 257 6.71 -17.88 8.97
N ARG A 258 8.06 -17.97 9.03
CA ARG A 258 8.87 -17.16 9.94
C ARG A 258 8.67 -15.67 9.71
N HIS A 259 8.59 -15.24 8.45
CA HIS A 259 8.27 -13.86 8.13
C HIS A 259 6.95 -13.45 8.76
N TYR A 260 5.86 -14.16 8.47
CA TYR A 260 4.51 -13.87 8.97
C TYR A 260 4.44 -13.80 10.51
N PHE A 261 4.86 -14.86 11.21
CA PHE A 261 4.74 -14.91 12.67
C PHE A 261 5.57 -13.83 13.35
N SER A 262 6.82 -13.66 12.91
CA SER A 262 7.69 -12.61 13.48
C SER A 262 7.22 -11.21 13.11
N GLU A 263 6.53 -11.03 11.99
CA GLU A 263 5.96 -9.74 11.59
C GLU A 263 4.79 -9.35 12.48
N ASN A 264 3.86 -10.28 12.76
CA ASN A 264 2.76 -10.03 13.70
C ASN A 264 3.28 -9.64 15.09
N GLU A 265 4.34 -10.29 15.58
CA GLU A 265 5.00 -9.88 16.83
C GLU A 265 5.59 -8.46 16.76
N ARG A 266 6.26 -8.12 15.65
CA ARG A 266 6.82 -6.77 15.43
C ARG A 266 5.73 -5.72 15.41
N VAL A 267 4.57 -6.01 14.84
CA VAL A 267 3.42 -5.10 14.79
C VAL A 267 2.89 -4.80 16.19
N ILE A 268 2.70 -5.84 17.01
CA ILE A 268 2.25 -5.67 18.40
C ILE A 268 3.24 -4.81 19.20
N LYS A 269 4.54 -5.08 19.08
CA LYS A 269 5.61 -4.28 19.71
C LYS A 269 5.64 -2.85 19.15
N GLY A 270 5.41 -2.69 17.86
CA GLY A 270 5.41 -1.40 17.18
C GLY A 270 4.27 -0.50 17.66
N ILE A 271 3.08 -1.07 17.88
CA ILE A 271 1.94 -0.37 18.48
C ILE A 271 2.29 0.16 19.88
N GLN A 272 2.97 -0.64 20.70
CA GLN A 272 3.40 -0.23 22.04
C GLN A 272 4.48 0.86 22.02
N ALA A 273 5.47 0.73 21.14
CA ALA A 273 6.51 1.74 20.93
C ALA A 273 5.91 3.07 20.46
N TRP A 274 4.95 3.01 19.52
CA TRP A 274 4.23 4.18 19.04
C TRP A 274 3.41 4.86 20.14
N ALA A 275 2.61 4.07 20.87
CA ALA A 275 1.77 4.56 21.95
C ALA A 275 2.56 5.19 23.11
N SER A 276 3.83 4.79 23.29
CA SER A 276 4.73 5.34 24.32
C SER A 276 5.62 6.48 23.82
N GLY A 277 5.56 6.84 22.53
CA GLY A 277 6.39 7.90 21.96
C GLY A 277 7.84 7.48 21.67
N ASN A 278 8.16 6.20 21.82
CA ASN A 278 9.50 5.65 21.62
C ASN A 278 9.77 5.41 20.13
N LEU A 279 10.14 6.49 19.44
CA LEU A 279 10.43 6.47 18.01
C LEU A 279 11.68 5.65 17.64
N GLU A 280 12.65 5.52 18.56
CA GLU A 280 13.84 4.70 18.33
C GLU A 280 13.48 3.22 18.22
N ASP A 281 12.73 2.69 19.19
CA ASP A 281 12.26 1.30 19.15
C ASP A 281 11.30 1.07 17.99
N PHE A 282 10.41 2.02 17.71
CA PHE A 282 9.52 1.94 16.55
C PHE A 282 10.32 1.88 15.23
N GLY A 283 11.33 2.74 15.06
CA GLY A 283 12.23 2.72 13.91
C GLY A 283 13.03 1.41 13.79
N LYS A 284 13.54 0.88 14.90
CA LYS A 284 14.22 -0.42 14.92
C LYS A 284 13.31 -1.55 14.42
N LEU A 285 12.06 -1.59 14.87
CA LEU A 285 11.07 -2.57 14.44
C LEU A 285 10.73 -2.43 12.94
N ILE A 286 10.64 -1.21 12.41
CA ILE A 286 10.50 -0.96 10.96
C ILE A 286 11.67 -1.59 10.20
N SER A 287 12.90 -1.40 10.68
CA SER A 287 14.11 -1.97 10.06
C SER A 287 14.15 -3.50 10.13
N GLU A 288 13.77 -4.07 11.27
CA GLU A 288 13.68 -5.53 11.42
C GLU A 288 12.63 -6.14 10.49
N SER A 289 11.51 -5.44 10.27
CA SER A 289 10.53 -5.84 9.27
C SER A 289 11.11 -5.77 7.85
N GLY A 290 11.77 -4.67 7.48
CA GLY A 290 12.45 -4.54 6.18
C GLY A 290 13.45 -5.67 5.93
N ARG A 291 14.28 -6.00 6.94
CA ARG A 291 15.19 -7.14 6.92
C ARG A 291 14.44 -8.46 6.72
N SER A 292 13.33 -8.68 7.43
CA SER A 292 12.52 -9.89 7.30
C SER A 292 11.91 -10.02 5.90
N SER A 293 11.43 -8.92 5.31
CA SER A 293 10.94 -8.91 3.92
C SER A 293 12.03 -9.33 2.93
N ILE A 294 13.29 -8.91 3.14
CA ILE A 294 14.41 -9.25 2.26
C ILE A 294 14.84 -10.71 2.44
N TYR A 295 15.07 -11.17 3.67
CA TYR A 295 15.74 -12.47 3.90
C TYR A 295 14.78 -13.63 4.20
N ASN A 296 13.64 -13.38 4.82
CA ASN A 296 12.65 -14.43 5.11
C ASN A 296 11.57 -14.48 4.02
N TYR A 297 11.10 -13.33 3.57
CA TYR A 297 10.07 -13.28 2.52
C TYR A 297 10.65 -13.25 1.10
N GLU A 298 11.96 -13.00 0.97
CA GLU A 298 12.66 -12.98 -0.33
C GLU A 298 11.95 -12.04 -1.33
N CYS A 299 11.59 -10.86 -0.82
CA CYS A 299 11.14 -9.71 -1.59
C CYS A 299 12.30 -8.73 -1.78
N GLY A 300 12.23 -7.94 -2.85
CA GLY A 300 13.28 -6.98 -3.19
C GLY A 300 14.14 -7.45 -4.35
N CYS A 301 14.60 -6.47 -5.11
CA CYS A 301 15.69 -6.62 -6.08
C CYS A 301 16.91 -5.83 -5.60
N GLU A 302 18.07 -6.08 -6.21
CA GLU A 302 19.34 -5.47 -5.79
C GLU A 302 19.26 -3.93 -5.62
N PRO A 303 18.69 -3.13 -6.54
CA PRO A 303 18.60 -1.69 -6.35
C PRO A 303 17.77 -1.29 -5.13
N MET A 304 16.68 -2.00 -4.85
CA MET A 304 15.85 -1.75 -3.68
C MET A 304 16.60 -2.10 -2.38
N VAL A 305 17.28 -3.24 -2.33
CA VAL A 305 18.08 -3.65 -1.17
C VAL A 305 19.20 -2.64 -0.88
N GLN A 306 19.90 -2.19 -1.92
CA GLN A 306 20.93 -1.16 -1.78
C GLN A 306 20.36 0.18 -1.27
N LEU A 307 19.19 0.59 -1.78
CA LEU A 307 18.52 1.81 -1.33
C LEU A 307 18.11 1.73 0.15
N TYR A 308 17.56 0.58 0.56
CA TYR A 308 17.25 0.29 1.96
C TYR A 308 18.49 0.36 2.86
N GLU A 309 19.60 -0.28 2.46
CA GLU A 309 20.86 -0.22 3.22
C GLU A 309 21.46 1.18 3.30
N ILE A 310 21.27 2.00 2.27
CA ILE A 310 21.68 3.41 2.26
C ILE A 310 20.85 4.22 3.24
N LEU A 311 19.52 4.03 3.25
CA LEU A 311 18.62 4.71 4.19
C LEU A 311 18.99 4.42 5.64
N LEU A 312 19.28 3.16 5.97
CA LEU A 312 19.70 2.77 7.33
C LEU A 312 20.98 3.48 7.81
N LYS A 313 21.82 3.95 6.88
CA LYS A 313 23.07 4.66 7.19
C LYS A 313 22.90 6.19 7.15
N ALA A 314 21.73 6.69 6.78
CA ALA A 314 21.49 8.11 6.60
C ALA A 314 21.35 8.83 7.97
N PRO A 315 21.86 10.06 8.12
CA PRO A 315 21.82 10.79 9.39
C PRO A 315 20.39 10.92 9.95
N GLY A 316 20.20 10.54 11.21
CA GLY A 316 18.92 10.69 11.91
C GLY A 316 17.80 9.74 11.43
N VAL A 317 18.08 8.81 10.53
CA VAL A 317 17.12 7.74 10.20
C VAL A 317 17.02 6.79 11.38
N LEU A 318 15.81 6.62 11.89
CA LEU A 318 15.46 5.73 13.00
C LEU A 318 15.16 4.31 12.50
N GLY A 319 14.61 4.23 11.29
CA GLY A 319 14.37 2.96 10.63
C GLY A 319 13.92 3.09 9.20
N ALA A 320 14.12 2.04 8.41
CA ALA A 320 13.72 2.01 7.01
C ALA A 320 13.14 0.65 6.63
N ARG A 321 12.40 0.58 5.53
CA ARG A 321 11.90 -0.67 4.93
C ARG A 321 11.44 -0.41 3.50
N PHE A 322 11.08 -1.47 2.79
CA PHE A 322 10.33 -1.32 1.54
C PHE A 322 8.91 -0.80 1.81
N SER A 323 8.45 0.09 0.93
CA SER A 323 7.03 0.34 0.72
C SER A 323 6.49 -0.64 -0.33
N GLY A 324 5.21 -1.00 -0.24
CA GLY A 324 4.61 -1.93 -1.19
C GLY A 324 5.20 -3.35 -1.13
N ALA A 325 4.85 -4.16 -2.14
CA ALA A 325 5.29 -5.55 -2.31
C ALA A 325 6.81 -5.75 -2.50
N GLY A 326 7.62 -4.68 -2.48
CA GLY A 326 9.09 -4.75 -2.53
C GLY A 326 9.70 -5.05 -3.91
N PHE A 327 8.92 -5.41 -4.92
CA PHE A 327 9.43 -5.74 -6.26
C PHE A 327 9.59 -4.53 -7.20
N ARG A 328 9.23 -3.32 -6.74
CA ARG A 328 9.35 -2.02 -7.42
C ARG A 328 9.10 -0.88 -6.43
N GLY A 329 9.35 0.35 -6.86
CA GLY A 329 8.90 1.54 -6.14
C GLY A 329 9.92 2.13 -5.19
N CYS A 330 9.48 2.47 -3.98
CA CYS A 330 10.25 3.23 -2.99
C CYS A 330 10.54 2.45 -1.71
N CYS A 331 11.63 2.83 -1.07
CA CYS A 331 11.85 2.55 0.34
C CYS A 331 11.28 3.72 1.16
N LEU A 332 10.69 3.39 2.30
CA LEU A 332 10.28 4.38 3.29
C LEU A 332 11.25 4.39 4.46
N ALA A 333 11.44 5.54 5.08
CA ALA A 333 12.18 5.66 6.33
C ALA A 333 11.54 6.64 7.30
N LEU A 334 11.60 6.30 8.59
CA LEU A 334 11.28 7.19 9.69
C LEU A 334 12.57 7.94 10.05
N VAL A 335 12.51 9.27 10.05
CA VAL A 335 13.69 10.13 10.30
C VAL A 335 13.35 11.17 11.37
N ASP A 336 14.31 11.49 12.22
CA ASP A 336 14.24 12.69 13.07
C ASP A 336 13.99 13.92 12.19
N ALA A 337 12.97 14.71 12.54
CA ALA A 337 12.56 15.85 11.73
C ALA A 337 13.70 16.85 11.49
N ARG A 338 14.63 16.99 12.43
CA ARG A 338 15.78 17.91 12.34
C ARG A 338 16.86 17.44 11.37
N CYS A 339 16.81 16.16 10.98
CA CYS A 339 17.78 15.52 10.10
C CYS A 339 17.22 15.19 8.72
N ALA A 340 15.93 15.44 8.46
CA ALA A 340 15.25 15.01 7.25
C ALA A 340 15.95 15.47 5.95
N ASP A 341 16.31 16.75 5.84
CA ASP A 341 17.01 17.29 4.66
C ASP A 341 18.40 16.67 4.47
N LYS A 342 19.15 16.52 5.57
CA LYS A 342 20.48 15.91 5.55
C LYS A 342 20.41 14.44 5.14
N ALA A 343 19.42 13.72 5.65
CA ALA A 343 19.16 12.33 5.30
C ALA A 343 18.80 12.21 3.82
N ALA A 344 17.88 13.04 3.31
CA ALA A 344 17.48 13.05 1.91
C ALA A 344 18.69 13.31 0.98
N ALA A 345 19.49 14.33 1.27
CA ALA A 345 20.70 14.64 0.50
C ALA A 345 21.72 13.49 0.54
N TYR A 346 21.91 12.86 1.71
CA TYR A 346 22.79 11.70 1.85
C TYR A 346 22.33 10.53 0.97
N VAL A 347 21.04 10.19 1.00
CA VAL A 347 20.46 9.09 0.24
C VAL A 347 20.60 9.34 -1.26
N LYS A 348 20.24 10.54 -1.75
CA LYS A 348 20.40 10.92 -3.16
C LYS A 348 21.84 10.73 -3.64
N LYS A 349 22.80 11.27 -2.88
CA LYS A 349 24.24 11.18 -3.20
C LYS A 349 24.72 9.73 -3.23
N LYS A 350 24.42 8.93 -2.20
CA LYS A 350 24.91 7.56 -2.08
C LYS A 350 24.28 6.63 -3.10
N TYR A 351 22.97 6.75 -3.36
CA TYR A 351 22.30 5.90 -4.32
C TYR A 351 22.75 6.19 -5.77
N ARG A 352 23.02 7.45 -6.12
CA ARG A 352 23.67 7.79 -7.41
C ARG A 352 25.02 7.10 -7.64
N MET A 353 25.79 6.86 -6.57
CA MET A 353 27.08 6.19 -6.69
C MET A 353 26.94 4.69 -6.97
N VAL A 354 25.93 4.03 -6.40
CA VAL A 354 25.73 2.58 -6.54
C VAL A 354 24.80 2.20 -7.70
N GLN A 355 23.86 3.08 -8.06
CA GLN A 355 22.85 2.86 -9.11
C GLN A 355 22.74 4.09 -10.05
N PRO A 356 23.82 4.51 -10.73
CA PRO A 356 23.84 5.76 -11.51
C PRO A 356 22.81 5.79 -12.65
N LYS A 357 22.58 4.66 -13.32
CA LYS A 357 21.62 4.57 -14.43
C LYS A 357 20.20 4.83 -13.95
N LEU A 358 19.75 4.07 -12.95
CA LEU A 358 18.42 4.21 -12.38
C LEU A 358 18.22 5.58 -11.73
N ALA A 359 19.21 6.08 -11.00
CA ALA A 359 19.13 7.40 -10.34
C ALA A 359 19.01 8.56 -11.34
N ASN A 360 19.57 8.44 -12.54
CA ASN A 360 19.44 9.45 -13.60
C ASN A 360 18.07 9.44 -14.28
N GLU A 361 17.29 8.36 -14.13
CA GLU A 361 15.91 8.30 -14.62
C GLU A 361 14.91 8.94 -13.67
N ILE A 362 15.35 9.32 -12.47
CA ILE A 362 14.51 9.93 -11.43
C ILE A 362 14.70 11.46 -11.44
N PRO A 363 13.63 12.25 -11.56
CA PRO A 363 13.71 13.70 -11.44
C PRO A 363 14.24 14.15 -10.05
N GLU A 364 15.06 15.21 -10.03
CA GLU A 364 15.80 15.63 -8.83
C GLU A 364 14.91 15.98 -7.64
N ASP A 365 13.80 16.64 -7.93
CA ASP A 365 12.76 17.06 -6.98
C ASP A 365 11.95 15.88 -6.42
N ARG A 366 12.05 14.70 -7.04
CA ARG A 366 11.23 13.53 -6.71
C ARG A 366 11.99 12.37 -6.10
N PHE A 367 13.30 12.29 -6.30
CA PHE A 367 14.11 11.16 -5.87
C PHE A 367 14.00 10.80 -4.38
N VAL A 368 13.98 11.79 -3.50
CA VAL A 368 13.68 11.56 -2.08
C VAL A 368 12.73 12.65 -1.64
N LEU A 369 11.51 12.24 -1.30
CA LEU A 369 10.46 13.12 -0.78
C LEU A 369 10.49 13.10 0.75
N ILE A 370 10.27 14.27 1.35
CA ILE A 370 10.09 14.43 2.79
C ILE A 370 8.61 14.66 3.01
N CYS A 371 7.96 13.70 3.64
CA CYS A 371 6.53 13.65 3.84
C CYS A 371 6.16 13.84 5.32
N GLU A 372 4.92 14.26 5.50
CA GLU A 372 4.24 14.34 6.80
C GLU A 372 3.08 13.34 6.83
N PRO A 373 2.59 12.98 8.03
CA PRO A 373 1.33 12.24 8.14
C PRO A 373 0.19 12.95 7.40
N GLY A 374 -0.64 12.18 6.70
CA GLY A 374 -1.81 12.66 5.96
C GLY A 374 -3.14 12.34 6.64
N GLY A 375 -4.24 12.78 6.02
CA GLY A 375 -5.60 12.34 6.33
C GLY A 375 -6.03 11.14 5.47
N SER A 376 -7.26 10.67 5.65
CA SER A 376 -7.89 9.70 4.75
C SER A 376 -8.41 10.36 3.46
N ALA A 377 -8.74 9.52 2.48
CA ALA A 377 -9.49 9.93 1.30
C ALA A 377 -10.85 10.51 1.68
N HIS A 378 -11.23 11.60 1.00
CA HIS A 378 -12.50 12.29 1.22
C HIS A 378 -12.87 13.09 -0.04
N ILE A 379 -14.16 13.34 -0.20
CA ILE A 379 -14.68 14.25 -1.22
C ILE A 379 -14.68 15.67 -0.67
N ARG A 380 -14.35 16.64 -1.52
CA ARG A 380 -14.49 18.06 -1.23
C ARG A 380 -15.46 18.69 -2.20
N GLU A 381 -16.57 19.18 -1.69
CA GLU A 381 -17.53 19.97 -2.45
C GLU A 381 -17.12 21.44 -2.44
N ASN A 382 -17.34 22.14 -3.57
CA ASN A 382 -17.11 23.58 -3.71
C ASN A 382 -15.69 24.04 -3.33
N ILE A 383 -14.70 23.73 -4.18
CA ILE A 383 -13.39 24.39 -4.14
C ILE A 383 -13.55 25.83 -4.65
N GLN A 384 -14.25 26.68 -3.91
CA GLN A 384 -14.07 28.13 -4.04
C GLN A 384 -12.74 28.46 -3.38
N GLY A 385 -11.83 29.04 -4.17
CA GLY A 385 -10.42 29.24 -3.83
C GLY A 385 -10.19 29.76 -2.42
N GLN A 386 -9.44 29.00 -1.64
CA GLN A 386 -8.59 29.56 -0.61
C GLN A 386 -7.16 29.44 -1.14
N ASP A 387 -6.69 30.58 -1.65
CA ASP A 387 -5.30 30.83 -2.06
C ASP A 387 -4.29 30.60 -0.93
#